data_AF-A0A835FWH5-F1
#
_entry.id   AF-A0A835FWH5-F1
#
_cell.length_a   1.000
_cell.length_b   1.000
_cell.length_c   1.000
_cell.angle_alpha   90.00
_cell.angle_beta   90.00
_cell.angle_gamma   90.00
#
_symmetry.space_group_name_H-M   'P 1'
#
loop_
_entity.id
_entity.type
_entity.pdbx_description
1 polymer ?
#
loop_
_entity_poly.entity_id
_entity_poly.type
_entity_poly.pdbx_seq_one_letter_code
_entity_poly.pdbx_strand_id
1 'polypeptide(L)'
;MPAGHGLRSRTRDLFARAFRKKGYIPLTTYLRTYKIGEYVDVKVNGAVHKGMPHKFYHGRTGRVWNVTKRAIGVEINKQAERLPLKPWGSVVFHGRAIKVYAFSLHSACSLFLVNGRIIRKRIHVRVEHVQPSRCTEEFRLRKAKNDQLKADAKARGEVISTKRQPVGPKPGFMVEGATLETVTPIPYDVVNDLKGGY
;
A
#
# COMPACT_ATOMS: atom_id res chain seq x y z
N MET A 1 -2.79 -29.44 14.59
CA MET A 1 -2.68 -28.49 15.71
C MET A 1 -2.86 -27.06 15.20
N PRO A 2 -3.54 -26.15 15.94
CA PRO A 2 -3.60 -24.74 15.58
C PRO A 2 -2.23 -24.07 15.73
N ALA A 3 -1.88 -23.17 14.82
CA ALA A 3 -0.59 -22.47 14.86
C ALA A 3 -0.55 -21.41 15.97
N GLY A 4 0.53 -21.37 16.75
CA GLY A 4 0.70 -20.43 17.86
C GLY A 4 0.63 -18.96 17.42
N HIS A 5 -0.21 -18.17 18.08
CA HIS A 5 -0.43 -16.74 17.80
C HIS A 5 0.69 -15.81 18.31
N GLY A 6 1.95 -16.21 18.13
CA GLY A 6 3.11 -15.41 18.57
C GLY A 6 3.22 -14.07 17.83
N LEU A 7 3.46 -12.98 18.58
CA LEU A 7 3.56 -11.61 18.05
C LEU A 7 4.57 -11.45 16.91
N ARG A 8 5.61 -12.29 16.85
CA ARG A 8 6.69 -12.30 15.85
C ARG A 8 6.70 -13.55 14.95
N SER A 9 5.61 -14.34 14.90
CA SER A 9 5.55 -15.48 13.97
C SER A 9 5.62 -15.02 12.51
N ARG A 10 6.40 -15.73 11.68
CA ARG A 10 6.67 -15.40 10.26
C ARG A 10 7.29 -14.00 10.03
N THR A 11 8.09 -13.47 10.96
CA THR A 11 8.77 -12.16 10.80
C THR A 11 10.27 -12.23 10.49
N ARG A 12 10.80 -13.39 10.10
CA ARG A 12 12.25 -13.57 9.80
C ARG A 12 12.72 -12.50 8.82
N ASP A 13 12.08 -12.44 7.65
CA ASP A 13 12.53 -11.59 6.55
C ASP A 13 11.97 -10.15 6.67
N LEU A 14 10.81 -9.98 7.33
CA LEU A 14 10.19 -8.67 7.60
C LEU A 14 10.98 -7.80 8.59
N PHE A 15 11.71 -8.40 9.54
CA PHE A 15 12.50 -7.69 10.54
C PHE A 15 14.02 -7.87 10.37
N ALA A 16 14.46 -8.77 9.50
CA ALA A 16 15.86 -8.83 9.09
C ALA A 16 16.29 -7.50 8.43
N ARG A 17 17.50 -7.04 8.74
CA ARG A 17 18.10 -5.90 8.03
C ARG A 17 18.72 -6.40 6.73
N ALA A 18 18.50 -5.64 5.65
CA ALA A 18 19.04 -5.95 4.33
C ALA A 18 20.57 -6.08 4.32
N PHE A 19 21.11 -6.74 3.30
CA PHE A 19 22.56 -6.85 3.08
C PHE A 19 23.21 -5.45 3.01
N ARG A 20 24.44 -5.32 3.53
CA ARG A 20 25.16 -4.04 3.73
C ARG A 20 24.38 -2.96 4.53
N LYS A 21 23.30 -3.32 5.21
CA LYS A 21 22.53 -2.44 6.12
C LYS A 21 22.43 -3.02 7.54
N LYS A 22 23.38 -3.85 7.99
CA LYS A 22 23.52 -4.31 9.39
C LYS A 22 24.24 -3.26 10.26
N GLY A 23 24.36 -3.48 11.57
CA GLY A 23 25.05 -2.58 12.50
C GLY A 23 24.14 -1.53 13.17
N TYR A 24 24.70 -0.37 13.52
CA TYR A 24 23.96 0.75 14.14
C TYR A 24 23.00 1.45 13.15
N ILE A 25 22.25 2.45 13.61
CA ILE A 25 21.31 3.25 12.79
C ILE A 25 21.91 4.65 12.61
N PRO A 26 21.92 5.25 11.40
CA PRO A 26 22.42 6.60 11.22
C PRO A 26 21.65 7.62 12.07
N LEU A 27 22.38 8.58 12.64
CA LEU A 27 21.83 9.63 13.52
C LEU A 27 20.71 10.46 12.85
N THR A 28 20.72 10.54 11.51
CA THR A 28 19.71 11.21 10.69
C THR A 28 18.27 10.74 10.96
N THR A 29 18.07 9.49 11.38
CA THR A 29 16.72 8.99 11.73
C THR A 29 16.24 9.56 13.06
N TYR A 30 17.14 9.72 14.04
CA TYR A 30 16.82 10.27 15.37
C TYR A 30 16.60 11.78 15.33
N LEU A 31 17.39 12.50 14.52
CA LEU A 31 17.31 13.95 14.36
C LEU A 31 16.15 14.40 13.44
N ARG A 32 15.39 13.45 12.87
CA ARG A 32 14.27 13.77 11.99
C ARG A 32 13.09 14.30 12.81
N THR A 33 12.78 15.58 12.63
CA THR A 33 11.59 16.20 13.21
C THR A 33 10.33 15.75 12.46
N TYR A 34 9.24 15.56 13.20
CA TYR A 34 7.92 15.21 12.66
C TYR A 34 6.86 16.12 13.27
N LYS A 35 5.88 16.52 12.46
CA LYS A 35 4.77 17.40 12.87
C LYS A 35 3.44 16.64 12.81
N ILE A 36 2.47 17.09 13.61
CA ILE A 36 1.11 16.53 13.61
C ILE A 36 0.49 16.74 12.22
N GLY A 37 -0.21 15.72 11.71
CA GLY A 37 -0.82 15.72 10.38
C GLY A 37 0.13 15.36 9.22
N GLU A 38 1.44 15.21 9.45
CA GLU A 38 2.35 14.67 8.45
C GLU A 38 2.06 13.19 8.16
N TYR A 39 2.31 12.77 6.93
CA TYR A 39 2.23 11.37 6.54
C TYR A 39 3.58 10.68 6.75
N VAL A 40 3.53 9.47 7.31
CA VAL A 40 4.70 8.69 7.70
C VAL A 40 4.50 7.21 7.40
N ASP A 41 5.55 6.56 6.94
CA ASP A 41 5.60 5.13 6.69
C ASP A 41 6.17 4.40 7.91
N VAL A 42 5.43 3.39 8.40
CA VAL A 42 5.89 2.57 9.53
C VAL A 42 6.72 1.41 9.00
N LYS A 43 8.05 1.52 9.12
CA LYS A 43 9.02 0.53 8.64
C LYS A 43 9.98 0.15 9.77
N VAL A 44 9.80 -1.05 10.30
CA VAL A 44 10.55 -1.55 11.47
C VAL A 44 12.02 -1.76 11.14
N ASN A 45 12.89 -1.34 12.06
CA ASN A 45 14.32 -1.59 12.01
C ASN A 45 14.73 -2.60 13.10
N GLY A 46 15.10 -3.81 12.69
CA GLY A 46 15.43 -4.91 13.61
C GLY A 46 16.57 -4.64 14.61
N ALA A 47 17.38 -3.58 14.43
CA ALA A 47 18.42 -3.20 15.38
C ALA A 47 17.90 -2.55 16.68
N VAL A 48 16.64 -2.08 16.72
CA VAL A 48 16.03 -1.48 17.92
C VAL A 48 14.76 -2.26 18.30
N HIS A 49 14.81 -2.98 19.43
CA HIS A 49 13.69 -3.84 19.85
C HIS A 49 12.57 -3.09 20.58
N LYS A 50 12.87 -1.95 21.22
CA LYS A 50 11.89 -1.18 22.01
C LYS A 50 10.95 -0.42 21.08
N GLY A 51 9.66 -0.34 21.44
CA GLY A 51 8.65 0.42 20.71
C GLY A 51 8.46 0.02 19.25
N MET A 52 8.78 -1.24 18.90
CA MET A 52 8.43 -1.81 17.61
C MET A 52 6.91 -2.02 17.51
N PRO A 53 6.29 -1.73 16.35
CA PRO A 53 4.90 -2.07 16.08
C PRO A 53 4.74 -3.58 15.79
N HIS A 54 3.52 -4.08 15.95
CA HIS A 54 3.18 -5.43 15.49
C HIS A 54 3.29 -5.54 13.96
N LYS A 55 3.73 -6.70 13.46
CA LYS A 55 4.04 -6.98 12.04
C LYS A 55 2.97 -6.53 11.03
N PHE A 56 1.69 -6.56 11.42
CA PHE A 56 0.57 -6.10 10.59
C PHE A 56 0.70 -4.63 10.11
N TYR A 57 1.33 -3.77 10.92
CA TYR A 57 1.50 -2.35 10.60
C TYR A 57 2.80 -2.04 9.85
N HIS A 58 3.66 -3.03 9.61
CA HIS A 58 4.87 -2.83 8.81
C HIS A 58 4.49 -2.53 7.36
N GLY A 59 5.13 -1.53 6.75
CA GLY A 59 4.85 -1.09 5.38
C GLY A 59 3.51 -0.37 5.23
N ARG A 60 2.88 0.07 6.32
CA ARG A 60 1.67 0.89 6.28
C ARG A 60 2.01 2.37 6.48
N THR A 61 1.50 3.21 5.59
CA THR A 61 1.48 4.66 5.76
C THR A 61 0.37 5.05 6.73
N GLY A 62 0.63 6.02 7.60
CA GLY A 62 -0.37 6.65 8.46
C GLY A 62 -0.16 8.15 8.59
N ARG A 63 -1.01 8.81 9.37
CA ARG A 63 -0.83 10.22 9.76
C ARG A 63 -0.33 10.32 11.20
N VAL A 64 0.56 11.27 11.48
CA VAL A 64 0.97 11.59 12.85
C VAL A 64 -0.19 12.25 13.58
N TRP A 65 -0.63 11.67 14.70
CA TRP A 65 -1.69 12.23 15.56
C TRP A 65 -1.13 12.90 16.83
N ASN A 66 0.05 12.47 17.30
CA ASN A 66 0.72 13.02 18.48
C ASN A 66 2.23 12.76 18.40
N VAL A 67 3.03 13.59 19.08
CA VAL A 67 4.49 13.47 19.16
C VAL A 67 4.87 13.43 20.64
N THR A 68 5.59 12.39 21.05
CA THR A 68 6.09 12.22 22.42
C THR A 68 7.62 12.26 22.44
N LYS A 69 8.24 12.38 23.62
CA LYS A 69 9.69 12.57 23.82
C LYS A 69 10.62 11.62 23.03
N ARG A 70 10.17 10.40 22.71
CA ARG A 70 10.96 9.37 22.00
C ARG A 70 10.17 8.57 20.96
N ALA A 71 8.87 8.87 20.78
CA ALA A 71 7.97 8.08 19.95
C ALA A 71 6.85 8.92 19.33
N ILE A 72 6.42 8.49 18.16
CA ILE A 72 5.42 9.16 17.33
C ILE A 72 4.13 8.36 17.45
N GLY A 73 3.04 9.04 17.75
CA GLY A 73 1.69 8.50 17.62
C GLY A 73 1.29 8.52 16.15
N VAL A 74 1.09 7.34 15.54
CA VAL A 74 0.65 7.20 14.15
C VAL A 74 -0.76 6.59 14.11
N GLU A 75 -1.65 7.18 13.33
CA GLU A 75 -3.00 6.67 13.07
C GLU A 75 -2.99 5.88 11.75
N ILE A 76 -3.33 4.58 11.82
CA ILE A 76 -3.27 3.62 10.72
C ILE A 76 -4.57 2.82 10.64
N ASN A 77 -5.03 2.56 9.43
CA ASN A 77 -6.19 1.70 9.19
C ASN A 77 -5.82 0.22 9.32
N LYS A 78 -6.61 -0.53 10.11
CA LYS A 78 -6.56 -2.00 10.18
C LYS A 78 -7.87 -2.58 9.66
N GLN A 79 -7.80 -3.46 8.67
CA GLN A 79 -8.90 -4.35 8.33
C GLN A 79 -9.10 -5.35 9.48
N ALA A 80 -10.35 -5.51 9.93
CA ALA A 80 -10.71 -6.37 11.03
C ALA A 80 -11.67 -7.46 10.55
N GLU A 81 -11.26 -8.71 10.77
CA GLU A 81 -12.06 -9.91 10.58
C GLU A 81 -12.70 -10.30 11.92
N ARG A 82 -13.94 -10.80 11.91
CA ARG A 82 -14.62 -11.27 13.12
C ARG A 82 -14.27 -12.74 13.32
N LEU A 83 -13.84 -13.12 14.52
CA LEU A 83 -13.86 -14.54 14.93
C LEU A 83 -15.28 -15.10 14.70
N PRO A 84 -15.43 -16.34 14.20
CA PRO A 84 -16.74 -16.91 13.99
C PRO A 84 -17.49 -16.94 15.32
N LEU A 85 -18.68 -16.34 15.35
CA LEU A 85 -19.66 -16.69 16.37
C LEU A 85 -19.89 -18.19 16.22
N LYS A 86 -19.58 -18.96 17.27
CA LYS A 86 -19.97 -20.37 17.29
C LYS A 86 -21.49 -20.41 17.05
N PRO A 87 -21.99 -21.20 16.08
CA PRO A 87 -23.43 -21.39 15.97
C PRO A 87 -23.91 -21.94 17.32
N TRP A 88 -24.97 -21.33 17.85
CA TRP A 88 -25.66 -21.88 19.02
C TRP A 88 -26.12 -23.28 18.64
N GLY A 89 -25.89 -24.25 19.53
CA GLY A 89 -26.14 -25.65 19.24
C GLY A 89 -27.59 -25.89 18.82
N SER A 90 -27.78 -26.63 17.73
CA SER A 90 -29.09 -27.06 17.27
C SER A 90 -29.69 -28.01 18.32
N VAL A 91 -30.49 -27.48 19.25
CA VAL A 91 -31.37 -28.32 20.08
C VAL A 91 -32.47 -28.83 19.17
N VAL A 92 -32.38 -30.10 18.77
CA VAL A 92 -33.38 -30.75 17.93
C VAL A 92 -34.64 -31.03 18.74
N PHE A 93 -35.58 -30.09 18.76
CA PHE A 93 -36.95 -30.39 19.15
C PHE A 93 -37.66 -31.08 17.98
N HIS A 94 -38.13 -32.32 18.21
CA HIS A 94 -39.04 -33.00 17.30
C HIS A 94 -40.40 -32.27 17.28
N GLY A 95 -40.93 -32.00 16.09
CA GLY A 95 -42.37 -31.76 15.92
C GLY A 95 -42.79 -30.64 14.99
N ARG A 96 -43.51 -31.04 13.93
CA ARG A 96 -44.43 -30.26 13.08
C ARG A 96 -43.84 -29.22 12.10
N ALA A 97 -44.31 -29.37 10.86
CA ALA A 97 -44.04 -28.48 9.74
C ALA A 97 -45.15 -27.42 9.57
N ILE A 98 -44.80 -26.25 9.04
CA ILE A 98 -45.69 -25.36 8.29
C ILE A 98 -44.92 -24.89 7.04
N LYS A 99 -45.54 -25.03 5.86
CA LYS A 99 -45.08 -24.40 4.61
C LYS A 99 -45.50 -22.94 4.58
N VAL A 100 -44.62 -22.04 4.15
CA VAL A 100 -45.01 -20.73 3.62
C VAL A 100 -44.20 -20.46 2.35
N TYR A 101 -44.88 -20.13 1.25
CA TYR A 101 -44.24 -19.71 0.01
C TYR A 101 -44.12 -18.17 -0.01
N ALA A 102 -42.94 -17.66 -0.42
CA ALA A 102 -42.76 -16.32 -0.95
C ALA A 102 -41.64 -16.41 -2.00
N PHE A 103 -41.97 -16.34 -3.30
CA PHE A 103 -42.20 -15.15 -4.13
C PHE A 103 -40.88 -14.49 -4.59
N SER A 104 -40.87 -14.11 -5.87
CA SER A 104 -39.67 -13.76 -6.64
C SER A 104 -39.20 -12.32 -6.43
N LEU A 105 -37.90 -12.07 -6.66
CA LEU A 105 -37.45 -10.86 -7.35
C LEU A 105 -36.03 -11.02 -7.92
N HIS A 106 -35.85 -10.47 -9.11
CA HIS A 106 -34.59 -10.43 -9.86
C HIS A 106 -33.62 -9.39 -9.29
N SER A 107 -32.33 -9.56 -9.62
CA SER A 107 -31.31 -8.51 -9.70
C SER A 107 -30.88 -7.82 -8.38
N ALA A 108 -29.86 -8.40 -7.76
CA ALA A 108 -28.79 -7.64 -7.10
C ALA A 108 -27.44 -8.28 -7.45
N CYS A 109 -26.90 -7.91 -8.61
CA CYS A 109 -25.54 -8.29 -8.99
C CYS A 109 -24.52 -7.66 -8.02
N SER A 110 -23.43 -8.39 -7.77
CA SER A 110 -22.15 -7.90 -7.23
C SER A 110 -22.17 -6.99 -5.98
N LEU A 111 -22.21 -7.62 -4.79
CA LEU A 111 -21.29 -7.25 -3.69
C LEU A 111 -21.19 -8.41 -2.67
N PHE A 112 -20.29 -9.36 -2.95
CA PHE A 112 -19.90 -10.41 -1.99
C PHE A 112 -19.11 -9.80 -0.81
N LEU A 113 -19.84 -9.22 0.14
CA LEU A 113 -19.31 -8.63 1.36
C LEU A 113 -19.17 -9.69 2.47
N VAL A 114 -17.98 -10.29 2.59
CA VAL A 114 -17.66 -11.21 3.70
C VAL A 114 -16.76 -10.51 4.74
N ASN A 115 -17.39 -9.79 5.68
CA ASN A 115 -16.85 -9.33 6.98
C ASN A 115 -15.41 -8.74 7.03
N GLY A 116 -15.14 -7.50 6.60
CA GLY A 116 -16.05 -6.46 6.10
C GLY A 116 -15.97 -5.08 6.81
N ARG A 117 -15.01 -4.80 7.72
CA ARG A 117 -14.88 -3.48 8.40
C ARG A 117 -13.43 -2.98 8.52
N ILE A 118 -13.22 -1.68 8.31
CA ILE A 118 -11.93 -0.98 8.49
C ILE A 118 -11.98 -0.17 9.78
N ILE A 119 -11.02 -0.41 10.70
CA ILE A 119 -10.92 0.26 11.98
C ILE A 119 -9.67 1.13 12.00
N ARG A 120 -9.83 2.43 12.32
CA ARG A 120 -8.70 3.33 12.61
C ARG A 120 -8.07 2.93 13.94
N LYS A 121 -6.76 2.68 13.94
CA LYS A 121 -5.99 2.32 15.14
C LYS A 121 -4.89 3.35 15.34
N ARG A 122 -4.80 3.88 16.55
CA ARG A 122 -3.68 4.71 17.01
C ARG A 122 -2.64 3.80 17.63
N ILE A 123 -1.41 3.91 17.15
CA ILE A 123 -0.24 3.18 17.65
C ILE A 123 0.85 4.17 18.06
N HIS A 124 1.63 3.82 19.07
CA HIS A 124 2.88 4.52 19.39
C HIS A 124 4.05 3.73 18.84
N VAL A 125 4.87 4.38 18.02
CA VAL A 125 6.01 3.78 17.32
C VAL A 125 7.22 4.69 17.56
N ARG A 126 8.38 4.13 17.94
CA ARG A 126 9.57 4.98 18.09
C ARG A 126 10.09 5.49 16.74
N VAL A 127 10.81 6.62 16.79
CA VAL A 127 11.35 7.31 15.61
C VAL A 127 12.21 6.41 14.71
N GLU A 128 12.91 5.42 15.25
CA GLU A 128 13.75 4.48 14.48
C GLU A 128 12.98 3.54 13.55
N HIS A 129 11.65 3.44 13.74
CA HIS A 129 10.73 2.60 12.96
C HIS A 129 9.76 3.42 12.09
N VAL A 130 10.00 4.73 11.99
CA VAL A 130 9.17 5.68 11.24
C VAL A 130 10.03 6.33 10.16
N GLN A 131 9.48 6.45 8.95
CA GLN A 131 10.10 7.13 7.82
C GLN A 131 9.15 8.21 7.29
N PRO A 132 9.64 9.38 6.84
CA PRO A 132 8.79 10.37 6.20
C PRO A 132 8.32 9.85 4.84
N SER A 133 7.01 9.88 4.58
CA SER A 133 6.48 9.32 3.33
C SER A 133 6.54 10.34 2.20
N ARG A 134 7.24 10.01 1.10
CA ARG A 134 7.42 10.91 -0.05
C ARG A 134 6.17 11.09 -0.93
N CYS A 135 5.16 10.23 -0.78
CA CYS A 135 3.93 10.23 -1.59
C CYS A 135 3.13 11.55 -1.53
N THR A 136 3.35 12.39 -0.52
CA THR A 136 2.68 13.71 -0.40
C THR A 136 3.57 14.90 -0.77
N GLU A 137 4.89 14.70 -0.92
CA GLU A 137 5.83 15.77 -1.23
C GLU A 137 5.59 16.32 -2.65
N GLU A 138 5.53 15.45 -3.65
CA GLU A 138 5.20 15.80 -5.04
C GLU A 138 3.81 16.48 -5.14
N PHE A 139 2.81 15.96 -4.42
CA PHE A 139 1.46 16.55 -4.40
C PHE A 139 1.46 17.98 -3.85
N ARG A 140 2.21 18.24 -2.77
CA ARG A 140 2.35 19.59 -2.17
C ARG A 140 3.07 20.55 -3.11
N LEU A 141 4.20 20.13 -3.69
CA LEU A 141 4.96 20.94 -4.67
C LEU A 141 4.11 21.28 -5.89
N ARG A 142 3.37 20.30 -6.43
CA ARG A 142 2.43 20.52 -7.54
C ARG A 142 1.28 21.45 -7.15
N LYS A 143 0.76 21.38 -5.91
CA LYS A 143 -0.26 22.33 -5.44
C LYS A 143 0.31 23.75 -5.43
N ALA A 144 1.48 23.97 -4.82
CA ALA A 144 2.13 25.27 -4.78
C ALA A 144 2.37 25.86 -6.18
N LYS A 145 2.94 25.06 -7.11
CA LYS A 145 3.14 25.46 -8.51
C LYS A 145 1.81 25.80 -9.21
N ASN A 146 0.76 25.01 -9.00
CA ASN A 146 -0.56 25.27 -9.58
C ASN A 146 -1.20 26.54 -9.02
N ASP A 147 -1.00 26.85 -7.74
CA ASP A 147 -1.57 28.03 -7.11
C ASP A 147 -0.80 29.31 -7.52
N GLN A 148 0.52 29.23 -7.74
CA GLN A 148 1.31 30.27 -8.42
C GLN A 148 0.81 30.55 -9.84
N LEU A 149 0.72 29.51 -10.69
CA LEU A 149 0.25 29.67 -12.08
C LEU A 149 -1.14 30.31 -12.19
N LYS A 150 -2.04 30.07 -11.22
CA LYS A 150 -3.35 30.73 -11.15
C LYS A 150 -3.26 32.20 -10.73
N ALA A 151 -2.35 32.55 -9.83
CA ALA A 151 -2.11 33.94 -9.46
C ALA A 151 -1.54 34.73 -10.66
N ASP A 152 -0.56 34.17 -11.35
CA ASP A 152 0.07 34.76 -12.55
C ASP A 152 -0.92 34.88 -13.72
N ALA A 153 -1.83 33.91 -13.87
CA ALA A 153 -2.93 33.97 -14.84
C ALA A 153 -3.92 35.07 -14.48
N LYS A 154 -4.35 35.15 -13.21
CA LYS A 154 -5.29 36.17 -12.73
C LYS A 154 -4.71 37.59 -12.84
N ALA A 155 -3.41 37.76 -12.63
CA ALA A 155 -2.72 39.03 -12.84
C ALA A 155 -2.69 39.46 -14.32
N ARG A 156 -2.63 38.50 -15.26
CA ARG A 156 -2.67 38.74 -16.72
C ARG A 156 -4.09 38.77 -17.32
N GLY A 157 -5.11 38.36 -16.57
CA GLY A 157 -6.48 38.20 -17.08
C GLY A 157 -6.73 36.91 -17.87
N GLU A 158 -5.76 35.97 -17.88
CA GLU A 158 -5.86 34.70 -18.61
C GLU A 158 -6.60 33.62 -17.80
N VAL A 159 -7.33 32.72 -18.48
CA VAL A 159 -7.98 31.56 -17.85
C VAL A 159 -7.17 30.28 -18.12
N ILE A 160 -6.42 29.80 -17.12
CA ILE A 160 -5.54 28.63 -17.24
C ILE A 160 -6.14 27.37 -16.59
N SER A 161 -6.10 26.24 -17.32
CA SER A 161 -6.46 24.91 -16.80
C SER A 161 -5.27 24.21 -16.14
N THR A 162 -5.27 24.10 -14.81
CA THR A 162 -4.23 23.37 -14.05
C THR A 162 -4.57 21.88 -13.84
N LYS A 163 -5.47 21.30 -14.64
CA LYS A 163 -5.82 19.87 -14.59
C LYS A 163 -4.72 19.04 -15.28
N ARG A 164 -4.38 17.88 -14.72
CA ARG A 164 -3.47 16.93 -15.37
C ARG A 164 -4.22 16.26 -16.52
N GLN A 165 -3.65 16.32 -17.73
CA GLN A 165 -4.15 15.56 -18.87
C GLN A 165 -3.52 14.15 -18.88
N PRO A 166 -4.22 13.12 -19.39
CA PRO A 166 -3.58 11.87 -19.76
C PRO A 166 -2.58 12.08 -20.90
N VAL A 167 -1.71 11.10 -21.13
CA VAL A 167 -0.81 11.11 -22.29
C VAL A 167 -1.67 11.06 -23.56
N GLY A 168 -1.59 12.10 -24.39
CA GLY A 168 -2.26 12.15 -25.68
C GLY A 168 -1.58 11.27 -26.74
N PRO A 169 -2.16 11.17 -27.96
CA PRO A 169 -1.46 10.57 -29.08
C PRO A 169 -0.12 11.28 -29.32
N LYS A 170 0.91 10.52 -29.70
CA LYS A 170 2.19 11.13 -30.10
C LYS A 170 1.93 12.03 -31.32
N PRO A 171 2.47 13.27 -31.36
CA PRO A 171 2.41 14.08 -32.56
C PRO A 171 3.21 13.38 -33.69
N GLY A 172 2.87 13.71 -34.94
CA GLY A 172 3.70 13.31 -36.08
C GLY A 172 5.11 13.87 -35.94
N PHE A 173 6.11 13.07 -36.30
CA PHE A 173 7.51 13.48 -36.36
C PHE A 173 8.09 13.04 -37.70
N MET A 174 8.88 13.91 -38.32
CA MET A 174 9.64 13.55 -39.51
C MET A 174 10.91 12.80 -39.09
N VAL A 175 11.31 11.81 -39.90
CA VAL A 175 12.55 11.08 -39.73
C VAL A 175 13.42 11.35 -40.95
N GLU A 176 14.43 12.19 -40.77
CA GLU A 176 15.41 12.50 -41.82
C GLU A 176 16.65 11.62 -41.63
N GLY A 177 17.17 11.06 -42.73
CA GLY A 177 18.45 10.35 -42.73
C GLY A 177 18.48 8.93 -42.13
N ALA A 178 17.33 8.29 -41.88
CA ALA A 178 17.33 6.89 -41.41
C ALA A 178 17.79 5.91 -42.50
N THR A 179 18.88 5.21 -42.24
CA THR A 179 19.28 4.02 -43.01
C THR A 179 18.26 2.91 -42.75
N LEU A 180 17.45 2.58 -43.76
CA LEU A 180 16.44 1.53 -43.67
C LEU A 180 17.11 0.15 -43.75
N GLU A 181 17.34 -0.47 -42.60
CA GLU A 181 17.81 -1.86 -42.52
C GLU A 181 16.64 -2.83 -42.73
N THR A 182 16.60 -3.47 -43.89
CA THR A 182 15.61 -4.51 -44.20
C THR A 182 15.96 -5.82 -43.48
N VAL A 183 15.41 -6.01 -42.29
CA VAL A 183 15.54 -7.28 -41.55
C VAL A 183 14.55 -8.31 -42.08
N THR A 184 15.06 -9.40 -42.65
CA THR A 184 14.25 -10.58 -43.02
C THR A 184 14.04 -11.51 -41.83
N PRO A 185 12.89 -12.23 -41.76
CA PRO A 185 12.70 -13.23 -40.72
C PRO A 185 13.67 -14.39 -40.91
N ILE A 186 14.44 -14.71 -39.86
CA ILE A 186 15.32 -15.89 -39.83
C ILE A 186 14.42 -17.14 -39.70
N PRO A 187 14.64 -18.19 -40.50
CA PRO A 187 13.90 -19.46 -40.35
C PRO A 187 14.20 -20.13 -39.01
N TYR A 188 13.30 -20.98 -38.54
CA TYR A 188 13.51 -21.73 -37.30
C TYR A 188 14.54 -22.84 -37.48
N ASP A 189 15.69 -22.71 -36.81
CA ASP A 189 16.62 -23.82 -36.62
C ASP A 189 16.07 -24.77 -35.55
N VAL A 190 15.97 -26.06 -35.88
CA VAL A 190 15.57 -27.10 -34.92
C VAL A 190 16.79 -27.49 -34.06
N VAL A 191 17.12 -26.62 -33.10
CA VAL A 191 18.22 -26.88 -32.15
C VAL A 191 17.78 -28.01 -31.21
N ASN A 192 18.48 -29.14 -31.30
CA ASN A 192 18.16 -30.36 -30.56
C ASN A 192 19.06 -30.47 -29.30
N ASP A 193 18.88 -29.55 -28.35
CA ASP A 193 19.74 -29.36 -27.16
C ASP A 193 19.84 -30.57 -26.21
N LEU A 194 19.14 -31.68 -26.49
CA LEU A 194 19.15 -32.92 -25.72
C LEU A 194 19.39 -34.17 -26.58
N LYS A 195 20.23 -34.08 -27.62
CA LYS A 195 20.78 -35.26 -28.34
C LYS A 195 22.31 -35.30 -28.44
N GLY A 196 22.97 -35.03 -27.31
CA GLY A 196 24.17 -35.77 -26.94
C GLY A 196 23.75 -36.94 -26.05
N GLY A 197 23.86 -38.18 -26.53
CA GLY A 197 23.59 -39.33 -25.68
C GLY A 197 24.82 -39.69 -24.85
N TYR A 198 24.81 -39.34 -23.55
CA TYR A 198 25.37 -40.05 -22.39
C TYR A 198 25.02 -39.28 -21.11
#